data_AF-A0AAV7HHW5-F1
#
_entry.id   AF-A0AAV7HHW5-F1
#
_cell.length_a   1.000
_cell.length_b   1.000
_cell.length_c   1.000
_cell.angle_alpha   90.00
_cell.angle_beta   90.00
_cell.angle_gamma   90.00
#
_symmetry.space_group_name_H-M   'P 1'
#
loop_
_entity.id
_entity.type
_entity.pdbx_description
1 polymer ?
#
loop_
_entity_poly.entity_id
_entity_poly.type
_entity_poly.pdbx_seq_one_letter_code
_entity_poly.pdbx_strand_id
1 'polypeptide(L)'
;MKYEQRTSSEVLVRNVPPDPDESIGELVEHFFLVNHPDHYLTHQIVYDANKLAKMVQKKKNMRNWLDYYQLRFERNSSTRPTCKTGFLGLCGSKVDAIEYYSSEIEKLSKDEVEELNRIKKDAKSVMPAAFVSFRTRWGAAVCAQTQQTRNPTLWLTYWSPEPRDVYWQNLAIPFVHLNVRRLIIAVAFFFLTFFFMIPIAFVQSLANIEGIEKAVPSLKPFIELKFIKSLIEGLLSGIALKIFLILLPTILMLMSKFEGHISLSSLERRAASKYYMFLLVNVFLGSIIAGTAFQQLSTFIHQSVNEFPKTIGLAIPQKATFFITYVMVDGWTGVAGEILRLKPLIIYHLKNFFFVKTEKDREEAMDPGSFEFSSSEPQIQLYFLLGLVYAVVTPFLLPYIIVFFCLAYLVFRHQIINVYNQEYESAAAFWPNVHGRIITAMIISQVVLLGLLSTKLAANSTPFLIALPVLTIWFHRFCKNRYESAFRRYPLQEAMMKDTVERTREPNLDLKEYLLNAYINPVFKEVDDLVDNSVLDEEEFETVLVPTKRSSRINTPVPSKHTSDFSSTSLPDVTVHDRQL
;
A
#
# COMPACT_ATOMS: atom_id res chain seq x y z
N MET A 1 -12.66 -18.52 -5.25
CA MET A 1 -12.03 -19.39 -6.28
C MET A 1 -11.68 -18.63 -7.55
N LYS A 2 -12.64 -18.06 -8.31
CA LYS A 2 -12.33 -17.33 -9.57
C LYS A 2 -11.31 -16.18 -9.40
N TYR A 3 -11.37 -15.42 -8.29
CA TYR A 3 -10.44 -14.31 -8.02
C TYR A 3 -8.99 -14.75 -7.68
N GLU A 4 -8.82 -15.87 -6.96
CA GLU A 4 -7.49 -16.42 -6.62
C GLU A 4 -6.76 -16.96 -7.86
N GLN A 5 -7.51 -17.26 -8.93
CA GLN A 5 -7.02 -17.77 -10.20
C GLN A 5 -6.36 -16.69 -11.07
N ARG A 6 -6.78 -15.42 -10.96
CA ARG A 6 -6.21 -14.30 -11.75
C ARG A 6 -4.80 -13.93 -11.33
N THR A 7 -4.53 -13.85 -10.03
CA THR A 7 -3.23 -13.42 -9.50
C THR A 7 -2.15 -14.49 -9.57
N SER A 8 -2.53 -15.77 -9.53
CA SER A 8 -1.59 -16.87 -9.41
C SER A 8 -0.95 -17.31 -10.73
N SER A 9 -1.51 -16.89 -11.87
CA SER A 9 -1.02 -17.20 -13.22
C SER A 9 -0.41 -16.00 -13.94
N GLU A 10 -0.24 -14.87 -13.26
CA GLU A 10 0.22 -13.63 -13.88
C GLU A 10 1.43 -13.00 -13.19
N VAL A 11 2.30 -12.41 -14.02
CA VAL A 11 3.56 -11.79 -13.60
C VAL A 11 3.63 -10.38 -14.18
N LEU A 12 3.91 -9.40 -13.32
CA LEU A 12 4.22 -8.05 -13.76
C LEU A 12 5.70 -7.99 -14.16
N VAL A 13 5.95 -7.64 -15.41
CA VAL A 13 7.28 -7.39 -15.97
C VAL A 13 7.53 -5.89 -16.01
N ARG A 14 8.69 -5.46 -15.51
CA ARG A 14 9.09 -4.05 -15.43
C ARG A 14 10.48 -3.85 -16.04
N ASN A 15 10.69 -2.65 -16.56
CA ASN A 15 11.96 -2.21 -17.14
C ASN A 15 12.39 -3.11 -18.32
N VAL A 16 11.46 -3.32 -19.24
CA VAL A 16 11.72 -3.91 -20.55
C VAL A 16 12.71 -3.00 -21.29
N PRO A 17 13.82 -3.53 -21.86
CA PRO A 17 14.78 -2.71 -22.57
C PRO A 17 14.16 -2.08 -23.82
N PRO A 18 14.50 -0.83 -24.16
CA PRO A 18 14.07 -0.25 -25.42
C PRO A 18 14.78 -0.93 -26.59
N ASP A 19 14.03 -1.24 -27.65
CA ASP A 19 14.54 -1.75 -28.91
C ASP A 19 14.17 -0.78 -30.04
N PRO A 20 15.08 -0.46 -30.98
CA PRO A 20 14.78 0.42 -32.10
C PRO A 20 13.92 -0.22 -33.20
N ASP A 21 13.92 -1.55 -33.30
CA ASP A 21 13.32 -2.30 -34.40
C ASP A 21 11.98 -2.94 -34.00
N GLU A 22 11.83 -3.34 -32.72
CA GLU A 22 10.63 -3.99 -32.18
C GLU A 22 9.85 -3.09 -31.20
N SER A 23 8.53 -3.16 -31.25
CA SER A 23 7.68 -2.57 -30.21
C SER A 23 7.82 -3.32 -28.88
N ILE A 24 7.45 -2.68 -27.77
CA ILE A 24 7.52 -3.31 -26.43
C ILE A 24 6.66 -4.60 -26.38
N GLY A 25 5.53 -4.62 -27.10
CA GLY A 25 4.65 -5.80 -27.18
C GLY A 25 5.33 -6.97 -27.89
N GLU A 26 5.83 -6.73 -29.09
CA GLU A 26 6.56 -7.74 -29.89
C GLU A 26 7.79 -8.26 -29.12
N LEU A 27 8.53 -7.36 -28.46
CA LEU A 27 9.70 -7.73 -27.68
C LEU A 27 9.33 -8.62 -26.47
N VAL A 28 8.23 -8.32 -25.77
CA VAL A 28 7.71 -9.15 -24.67
C VAL A 28 7.27 -10.50 -25.21
N GLU A 29 6.48 -10.53 -26.28
CA GLU A 29 6.04 -11.77 -26.91
C GLU A 29 7.22 -12.65 -27.34
N HIS A 30 8.17 -12.09 -28.10
CA HIS A 30 9.37 -12.81 -28.53
C HIS A 30 10.20 -13.31 -27.34
N PHE A 31 10.41 -12.47 -26.31
CA PHE A 31 11.16 -12.88 -25.13
C PHE A 31 10.52 -14.08 -24.42
N PHE A 32 9.21 -14.06 -24.22
CA PHE A 32 8.52 -15.14 -23.48
C PHE A 32 8.25 -16.38 -24.33
N LEU A 33 8.07 -16.26 -25.65
CA LEU A 33 8.00 -17.40 -26.55
C LEU A 33 9.33 -18.16 -26.60
N VAL A 34 10.47 -17.47 -26.55
CA VAL A 34 11.79 -18.11 -26.58
C VAL A 34 12.15 -18.73 -25.21
N ASN A 35 11.92 -18.00 -24.12
CA ASN A 35 12.37 -18.42 -22.78
C ASN A 35 11.35 -19.27 -22.01
N HIS A 36 10.06 -19.17 -22.35
CA HIS A 36 8.95 -19.87 -21.67
C HIS A 36 7.91 -20.44 -22.67
N PRO A 37 8.32 -21.20 -23.70
CA PRO A 37 7.49 -21.55 -24.88
C PRO A 37 6.17 -22.26 -24.53
N ASP A 38 6.20 -23.25 -23.63
CA ASP A 38 5.03 -24.08 -23.32
C ASP A 38 4.10 -23.45 -22.28
N HIS A 39 4.55 -22.39 -21.61
CA HIS A 39 3.84 -21.78 -20.50
C HIS A 39 3.29 -20.39 -20.84
N TYR A 40 3.88 -19.69 -21.79
CA TYR A 40 3.38 -18.40 -22.25
C TYR A 40 1.96 -18.52 -22.82
N LEU A 41 1.10 -17.56 -22.46
CA LEU A 41 -0.28 -17.50 -22.92
C LEU A 41 -0.58 -16.20 -23.67
N THR A 42 -0.41 -15.07 -23.00
CA THR A 42 -0.66 -13.74 -23.55
C THR A 42 0.04 -12.68 -22.70
N HIS A 43 0.03 -11.44 -23.16
CA HIS A 43 0.53 -10.30 -22.42
C HIS A 43 -0.35 -9.06 -22.63
N GLN A 44 -0.41 -8.21 -21.61
CA GLN A 44 -1.09 -6.92 -21.65
C GLN A 44 -0.08 -5.81 -21.38
N ILE A 45 0.06 -4.89 -22.33
CA ILE A 45 0.97 -3.76 -22.22
C ILE A 45 0.39 -2.69 -21.29
N VAL A 46 1.27 -2.04 -20.53
CA VAL A 46 0.91 -0.93 -19.65
C VAL A 46 1.05 0.40 -20.40
N TYR A 47 0.01 1.22 -20.35
CA TYR A 47 -0.02 2.54 -20.94
C TYR A 47 -0.09 3.64 -19.87
N ASP A 48 0.51 4.80 -20.14
CA ASP A 48 0.30 6.00 -19.31
C ASP A 48 -1.07 6.63 -19.60
N ALA A 49 -2.07 6.19 -18.83
CA ALA A 49 -3.44 6.69 -18.90
C ALA A 49 -3.74 7.75 -17.82
N ASN A 50 -2.75 8.38 -17.19
CA ASN A 50 -3.00 9.29 -16.06
C ASN A 50 -3.84 10.52 -16.44
N LYS A 51 -3.65 11.05 -17.66
CA LYS A 51 -4.45 12.17 -18.18
C LYS A 51 -5.88 11.72 -18.46
N LEU A 52 -6.05 10.57 -19.13
CA LEU A 52 -7.35 9.99 -19.43
C LEU A 52 -8.13 9.66 -18.15
N ALA A 53 -7.48 9.09 -17.13
CA ALA A 53 -8.09 8.81 -15.83
C ALA A 53 -8.67 10.07 -15.16
N LYS A 54 -8.00 11.21 -15.28
CA LYS A 54 -8.52 12.50 -14.77
C LYS A 54 -9.73 12.99 -15.55
N MET A 55 -9.77 12.76 -16.86
CA MET A 55 -10.89 13.13 -17.72
C MET A 55 -12.12 12.27 -17.41
N VAL A 56 -11.95 10.95 -17.32
CA VAL A 56 -13.00 10.01 -16.93
C VAL A 56 -13.58 10.33 -15.55
N GLN A 57 -12.72 10.62 -14.56
CA GLN A 57 -13.20 11.06 -13.24
C GLN A 57 -13.98 12.38 -13.29
N LYS A 58 -13.53 13.34 -14.12
CA LYS A 58 -14.24 14.62 -14.32
C LYS A 58 -15.62 14.38 -14.96
N LYS A 59 -15.69 13.51 -15.97
CA LYS A 59 -16.93 13.13 -16.64
C LYS A 59 -17.90 12.45 -15.70
N LYS A 60 -17.44 11.49 -14.88
CA LYS A 60 -18.27 10.86 -13.83
C LYS A 60 -18.91 11.91 -12.91
N ASN A 61 -18.11 12.86 -12.42
CA ASN A 61 -18.62 13.95 -11.59
C ASN A 61 -19.68 14.81 -12.32
N MET A 62 -19.48 15.09 -13.61
CA MET A 62 -20.43 15.86 -14.43
C MET A 62 -21.71 15.09 -14.71
N ARG A 63 -21.63 13.77 -14.90
CA ARG A 63 -22.79 12.89 -15.08
C ARG A 63 -23.67 12.87 -13.82
N ASN A 64 -23.07 12.81 -12.64
CA ASN A 64 -23.82 12.92 -11.38
C ASN A 64 -24.57 14.26 -11.27
N TRP A 65 -23.98 15.36 -11.76
CA TRP A 65 -24.67 16.65 -11.84
C TRP A 65 -25.79 16.65 -12.89
N LEU A 66 -25.62 16.01 -14.05
CA LEU A 66 -26.69 15.87 -15.04
C LEU A 66 -27.88 15.12 -14.45
N ASP A 67 -27.63 13.95 -13.86
CA ASP A 67 -28.67 13.10 -13.27
C ASP A 67 -29.43 13.85 -12.15
N TYR A 68 -28.73 14.66 -11.36
CA TYR A 68 -29.36 15.55 -10.38
C TYR A 68 -30.37 16.52 -10.98
N TYR A 69 -29.98 17.22 -12.05
CA TYR A 69 -30.82 18.22 -12.68
C TYR A 69 -31.99 17.57 -13.42
N GLN A 70 -31.79 16.39 -14.00
CA GLN A 70 -32.85 15.58 -14.60
C GLN A 70 -33.88 15.13 -13.55
N LEU A 71 -33.44 14.53 -12.44
CA LEU A 71 -34.34 14.14 -11.34
C LEU A 71 -35.08 15.34 -10.74
N ARG A 72 -34.42 16.50 -10.64
CA ARG A 72 -35.06 17.74 -10.18
C ARG A 72 -36.14 18.22 -11.15
N PHE A 73 -35.91 18.08 -12.46
CA PHE A 73 -36.88 18.44 -13.50
C PHE A 73 -38.05 17.45 -13.54
N GLU A 74 -37.80 16.14 -13.43
CA GLU A 74 -38.85 15.11 -13.36
C GLU A 74 -39.79 15.31 -12.16
N ARG A 75 -39.25 15.74 -11.01
CA ARG A 75 -40.06 16.07 -9.82
C ARG A 75 -40.88 17.35 -9.98
N ASN A 76 -40.44 18.28 -10.82
CA ASN A 76 -41.12 19.56 -11.05
C ASN A 76 -40.96 20.01 -12.51
N SER A 77 -41.79 19.45 -13.37
CA SER A 77 -41.75 19.66 -14.82
C SER A 77 -42.09 21.09 -15.26
N SER A 78 -42.56 21.93 -14.34
CA SER A 78 -43.01 23.30 -14.60
C SER A 78 -41.87 24.26 -14.98
N THR A 79 -40.64 24.00 -14.53
CA THR A 79 -39.49 24.90 -14.76
C THR A 79 -38.22 24.13 -15.02
N ARG A 80 -37.53 24.42 -16.14
CA ARG A 80 -36.22 23.85 -16.43
C ARG A 80 -35.15 24.41 -15.47
N PRO A 81 -34.31 23.55 -14.88
CA PRO A 81 -33.28 23.98 -13.95
C PRO A 81 -32.17 24.74 -14.69
N THR A 82 -31.71 25.85 -14.11
CA THR A 82 -30.61 26.65 -14.67
C THR A 82 -29.37 26.56 -13.78
N CYS A 83 -28.18 26.61 -14.39
CA CYS A 83 -26.89 26.72 -13.69
C CYS A 83 -26.10 27.92 -14.21
N LYS A 84 -25.08 28.33 -13.45
CA LYS A 84 -24.10 29.32 -13.92
C LYS A 84 -22.80 28.62 -14.33
N THR A 85 -22.15 29.14 -15.37
CA THR A 85 -20.97 28.51 -16.01
C THR A 85 -19.64 28.67 -15.27
N GLY A 86 -19.55 29.55 -14.27
CA GLY A 86 -18.30 29.86 -13.55
C GLY A 86 -18.03 29.00 -12.31
N PHE A 87 -16.95 29.35 -11.61
CA PHE A 87 -16.44 28.60 -10.45
C PHE A 87 -17.53 28.36 -9.39
N LEU A 88 -17.76 27.08 -9.06
CA LEU A 88 -18.78 26.62 -8.09
C LEU A 88 -20.21 27.15 -8.34
N GLY A 89 -20.53 27.56 -9.57
CA GLY A 89 -21.84 28.12 -9.92
C GLY A 89 -22.08 29.55 -9.39
N LEU A 90 -21.03 30.27 -8.97
CA LEU A 90 -21.15 31.61 -8.38
C LEU A 90 -21.13 32.73 -9.44
N CYS A 91 -20.31 32.58 -10.48
CA CYS A 91 -20.12 33.55 -11.55
C CYS A 91 -20.53 32.97 -12.92
N GLY A 92 -20.73 33.82 -13.95
CA GLY A 92 -21.03 33.38 -15.32
C GLY A 92 -22.48 33.57 -15.76
N SER A 93 -22.75 33.29 -17.04
CA SER A 93 -24.08 33.35 -17.64
C SER A 93 -25.00 32.25 -17.11
N LYS A 94 -26.28 32.56 -16.95
CA LYS A 94 -27.31 31.55 -16.61
C LYS A 94 -27.65 30.76 -17.87
N VAL A 95 -27.46 29.45 -17.81
CA VAL A 95 -27.74 28.52 -18.91
C VAL A 95 -28.64 27.39 -18.41
N ASP A 96 -29.33 26.70 -19.32
CA ASP A 96 -30.05 25.46 -18.97
C ASP A 96 -29.02 24.43 -18.49
N ALA A 97 -29.20 23.93 -17.27
CA ALA A 97 -28.26 23.01 -16.66
C ALA A 97 -28.23 21.66 -17.40
N ILE A 98 -29.38 21.15 -17.85
CA ILE A 98 -29.45 19.84 -18.49
C ILE A 98 -28.72 19.89 -19.83
N GLU A 99 -28.99 20.91 -20.65
CA GLU A 99 -28.35 21.09 -21.95
C GLU A 99 -26.84 21.38 -21.82
N TYR A 100 -26.46 22.21 -20.84
CA TYR A 100 -25.05 22.50 -20.56
C TYR A 100 -24.26 21.25 -20.15
N TYR A 101 -24.73 20.48 -19.15
CA TYR A 101 -24.03 19.27 -18.74
C TYR A 101 -24.06 18.18 -19.82
N SER A 102 -25.15 18.07 -20.59
CA SER A 102 -25.22 17.10 -21.70
C SER A 102 -24.20 17.42 -22.80
N SER A 103 -24.12 18.68 -23.23
CA SER A 103 -23.15 19.11 -24.24
C SER A 103 -21.70 19.01 -23.77
N GLU A 104 -21.41 19.32 -22.50
CA GLU A 104 -20.06 19.21 -21.95
C GLU A 104 -19.65 17.74 -21.74
N ILE A 105 -20.58 16.84 -21.39
CA ILE A 105 -20.34 15.39 -21.33
C ILE A 105 -20.08 14.84 -22.74
N GLU A 106 -20.83 15.28 -23.75
CA GLU A 106 -20.59 14.87 -25.15
C GLU A 106 -19.21 15.33 -25.62
N LYS A 107 -18.83 16.58 -25.32
CA LYS A 107 -17.50 17.11 -25.60
C LYS A 107 -16.40 16.31 -24.91
N LEU A 108 -16.54 16.05 -23.61
CA LEU A 108 -15.58 15.24 -22.86
C LEU A 108 -15.50 13.80 -23.40
N SER A 109 -16.60 13.23 -23.85
CA SER A 109 -16.60 11.88 -24.45
C SER A 109 -15.83 11.86 -25.77
N LYS A 110 -15.97 12.90 -26.60
CA LYS A 110 -15.15 13.05 -27.82
C LYS A 110 -13.67 13.22 -27.49
N ASP A 111 -13.35 14.08 -26.52
CA ASP A 111 -11.97 14.31 -26.07
C ASP A 111 -11.35 13.02 -25.46
N GLU A 112 -12.13 12.19 -24.76
CA GLU A 112 -11.70 10.89 -24.20
C GLU A 112 -11.35 9.89 -25.30
N VAL A 113 -12.18 9.77 -26.34
CA VAL A 113 -11.92 8.88 -27.48
C VAL A 113 -10.69 9.35 -28.27
N GLU A 114 -10.54 10.67 -28.46
CA GLU A 114 -9.35 11.24 -29.11
C GLU A 114 -8.08 10.96 -28.28
N GLU A 115 -8.15 11.16 -26.97
CA GLU A 115 -7.05 10.87 -26.04
C GLU A 115 -6.70 9.38 -26.01
N LEU A 116 -7.69 8.49 -26.00
CA LEU A 116 -7.50 7.04 -26.07
C LEU A 116 -6.79 6.64 -27.37
N ASN A 117 -7.27 7.15 -28.50
CA ASN A 117 -6.65 6.92 -29.81
C ASN A 117 -5.21 7.46 -29.86
N ARG A 118 -4.94 8.60 -29.21
CA ARG A 118 -3.58 9.12 -29.07
C ARG A 118 -2.70 8.19 -28.26
N ILE A 119 -3.19 7.68 -27.11
CA ILE A 119 -2.43 6.76 -26.25
C ILE A 119 -2.12 5.44 -26.98
N LYS A 120 -3.08 4.89 -27.73
CA LYS A 120 -2.88 3.66 -28.52
C LYS A 120 -1.87 3.86 -29.68
N LYS A 121 -1.79 5.06 -30.25
CA LYS A 121 -0.87 5.39 -31.37
C LYS A 121 0.51 5.90 -30.92
N ASP A 122 0.60 6.56 -29.77
CA ASP A 122 1.82 7.18 -29.29
C ASP A 122 2.73 6.17 -28.59
N ALA A 123 3.85 5.83 -29.24
CA ALA A 123 4.87 4.97 -28.67
C ALA A 123 5.44 5.51 -27.34
N LYS A 124 5.37 6.83 -27.07
CA LYS A 124 5.82 7.42 -25.80
C LYS A 124 4.87 7.15 -24.63
N SER A 125 3.59 6.91 -24.92
CA SER A 125 2.60 6.55 -23.90
C SER A 125 2.72 5.08 -23.47
N VAL A 126 3.43 4.26 -24.25
CA VAL A 126 3.71 2.86 -23.90
C VAL A 126 4.80 2.81 -22.84
N MET A 127 4.49 2.24 -21.69
CA MET A 127 5.46 2.07 -20.61
C MET A 127 6.29 0.81 -20.85
N PRO A 128 7.58 0.77 -20.45
CA PRO A 128 8.41 -0.44 -20.50
C PRO A 128 8.01 -1.43 -19.40
N ALA A 129 6.74 -1.82 -19.41
CA ALA A 129 6.09 -2.71 -18.45
C ALA A 129 4.92 -3.44 -19.10
N ALA A 130 4.72 -4.70 -18.72
CA ALA A 130 3.62 -5.53 -19.20
C ALA A 130 3.18 -6.50 -18.11
N PHE A 131 1.91 -6.86 -18.11
CA PHE A 131 1.40 -8.03 -17.40
C PHE A 131 1.51 -9.23 -18.33
N VAL A 132 2.17 -10.28 -17.87
CA VAL A 132 2.38 -11.50 -18.67
C VAL A 132 1.63 -12.63 -18.00
N SER A 133 0.75 -13.26 -18.77
CA SER A 133 -0.11 -14.35 -18.32
C SER A 133 0.46 -15.69 -18.79
N PHE A 134 0.39 -16.68 -17.90
CA PHE A 134 0.87 -18.03 -18.15
C PHE A 134 -0.29 -19.03 -18.12
N ARG A 135 -0.14 -20.12 -18.88
CA ARG A 135 -1.09 -21.26 -18.93
C ARG A 135 -1.24 -22.00 -17.60
N THR A 136 -0.26 -21.86 -16.72
CA THR A 136 -0.13 -22.60 -15.46
C THR A 136 0.39 -21.68 -14.37
N ARG A 137 -0.09 -21.83 -13.14
CA ARG A 137 0.48 -21.16 -11.96
C ARG A 137 1.93 -21.56 -11.75
N TRP A 138 2.28 -22.81 -12.09
CA TRP A 138 3.65 -23.27 -12.05
C TRP A 138 4.58 -22.40 -12.92
N GLY A 139 4.21 -22.14 -14.17
CA GLY A 139 4.98 -21.29 -15.10
C GLY A 139 5.14 -19.86 -14.59
N ALA A 140 4.05 -19.27 -14.09
CA ALA A 140 4.10 -17.94 -13.46
C ALA A 140 5.02 -17.93 -12.22
N ALA A 141 4.95 -18.97 -11.38
CA ALA A 141 5.80 -19.10 -10.18
C ALA A 141 7.29 -19.21 -10.51
N VAL A 142 7.64 -19.91 -11.59
CA VAL A 142 9.01 -19.99 -12.10
C VAL A 142 9.46 -18.61 -12.60
N CYS A 143 8.66 -17.94 -13.42
CA CYS A 143 8.98 -16.62 -13.96
C CYS A 143 9.14 -15.54 -12.88
N ALA A 144 8.23 -15.48 -11.90
CA ALA A 144 8.23 -14.47 -10.84
C ALA A 144 9.38 -14.62 -9.83
N GLN A 145 9.99 -15.81 -9.73
CA GLN A 145 11.02 -16.12 -8.73
C GLN A 145 12.43 -16.27 -9.30
N THR A 146 12.59 -16.22 -10.62
CA THR A 146 13.88 -16.40 -11.31
C THR A 146 14.38 -15.12 -11.95
N GLN A 147 15.71 -14.96 -11.99
CA GLN A 147 16.36 -13.88 -12.71
C GLN A 147 16.31 -14.18 -14.22
N GLN A 148 15.71 -13.28 -15.00
CA GLN A 148 15.44 -13.52 -16.43
C GLN A 148 16.65 -13.26 -17.33
N THR A 149 17.49 -12.27 -17.01
CA THR A 149 18.62 -11.84 -17.86
C THR A 149 19.89 -11.57 -17.06
N ARG A 150 21.03 -11.43 -17.77
CA ARG A 150 22.35 -11.14 -17.19
C ARG A 150 22.36 -9.82 -16.40
N ASN A 151 21.61 -8.81 -16.85
CA ASN A 151 21.51 -7.54 -16.14
C ASN A 151 20.39 -7.60 -15.09
N PRO A 152 20.69 -7.46 -13.78
CA PRO A 152 19.68 -7.55 -12.72
C PRO A 152 18.71 -6.37 -12.66
N THR A 153 18.85 -5.38 -13.53
CA THR A 153 17.95 -4.21 -13.60
C THR A 153 16.97 -4.26 -14.75
N LEU A 154 17.13 -5.19 -15.71
CA LEU A 154 16.25 -5.35 -16.87
C LEU A 154 15.37 -6.59 -16.71
N TRP A 155 14.20 -6.61 -17.37
CA TRP A 155 13.26 -7.74 -17.31
C TRP A 155 12.92 -8.16 -15.88
N LEU A 156 12.60 -7.17 -15.03
CA LEU A 156 12.29 -7.39 -13.63
C LEU A 156 10.91 -8.02 -13.51
N THR A 157 10.86 -9.25 -13.00
CA THR A 157 9.62 -9.98 -12.78
C THR A 157 9.18 -9.85 -11.34
N TYR A 158 7.90 -9.53 -11.14
CA TYR A 158 7.24 -9.49 -9.84
C TYR A 158 5.91 -10.23 -9.93
N TRP A 159 5.47 -10.81 -8.82
CA TRP A 159 4.09 -11.28 -8.71
C TRP A 159 3.12 -10.14 -9.03
N SER A 160 2.19 -10.40 -9.96
CA SER A 160 1.17 -9.43 -10.28
C SER A 160 0.22 -9.29 -9.09
N PRO A 161 -0.02 -8.07 -8.56
CA PRO A 161 -1.09 -7.86 -7.59
C PRO A 161 -2.44 -8.13 -8.25
N GLU A 162 -3.50 -8.36 -7.47
CA GLU A 162 -4.84 -8.51 -8.03
C GLU A 162 -5.26 -7.26 -8.81
N PRO A 163 -6.07 -7.34 -9.89
CA PRO A 163 -6.45 -6.15 -10.66
C PRO A 163 -7.05 -5.00 -9.82
N ARG A 164 -7.77 -5.33 -8.74
CA ARG A 164 -8.29 -4.36 -7.76
C ARG A 164 -7.23 -3.78 -6.81
N ASP A 165 -6.15 -4.52 -6.55
CA ASP A 165 -5.00 -4.10 -5.74
C ASP A 165 -3.99 -3.28 -6.56
N VAL A 166 -4.04 -3.33 -7.89
CA VAL A 166 -3.16 -2.52 -8.76
C VAL A 166 -3.42 -1.03 -8.57
N TYR A 167 -2.39 -0.29 -8.16
CA TYR A 167 -2.41 1.17 -8.13
C TYR A 167 -1.89 1.74 -9.46
N TRP A 168 -2.79 1.85 -10.44
CA TRP A 168 -2.50 2.18 -11.84
C TRP A 168 -1.68 3.45 -12.05
N GLN A 169 -1.89 4.49 -11.24
CA GLN A 169 -1.20 5.78 -11.40
C GLN A 169 0.33 5.67 -11.27
N ASN A 170 0.81 4.72 -10.46
CA ASN A 170 2.25 4.54 -10.24
C ASN A 170 2.92 3.64 -11.28
N LEU A 171 2.16 2.92 -12.11
CA LEU A 171 2.73 2.08 -13.16
C LEU A 171 3.39 2.92 -14.27
N ALA A 172 2.96 4.17 -14.46
CA ALA A 172 3.56 5.10 -15.42
C ALA A 172 4.92 5.66 -14.99
N ILE A 173 5.39 5.37 -13.77
CA ILE A 173 6.67 5.89 -13.28
C ILE A 173 7.82 5.03 -13.83
N PRO A 174 8.83 5.61 -14.53
CA PRO A 174 9.95 4.85 -15.02
C PRO A 174 10.82 4.32 -13.87
N PHE A 175 11.42 3.14 -14.06
CA PHE A 175 12.17 2.42 -13.02
C PHE A 175 13.30 3.26 -12.41
N VAL A 176 14.05 3.99 -13.24
CA VAL A 176 15.19 4.82 -12.81
C VAL A 176 14.79 5.92 -11.83
N HIS A 177 13.58 6.48 -11.96
CA HIS A 177 13.10 7.55 -11.07
C HIS A 177 12.66 7.03 -9.70
N LEU A 178 12.38 5.74 -9.55
CA LEU A 178 11.90 5.16 -8.29
C LEU A 178 12.94 5.33 -7.16
N ASN A 179 14.22 5.17 -7.45
CA ASN A 179 15.27 5.32 -6.44
C ASN A 179 15.40 6.77 -5.95
N VAL A 180 15.32 7.74 -6.86
CA VAL A 180 15.35 9.17 -6.52
C VAL A 180 14.13 9.56 -5.69
N ARG A 181 12.94 9.11 -6.08
CA ARG A 181 11.70 9.36 -5.32
C ARG A 181 11.76 8.78 -3.91
N ARG A 182 12.26 7.55 -3.76
CA ARG A 182 12.45 6.92 -2.44
C ARG A 182 13.46 7.68 -1.58
N LEU A 183 14.56 8.18 -2.17
CA LEU A 183 15.52 9.00 -1.45
C LEU A 183 14.91 10.33 -0.98
N ILE A 184 14.16 11.02 -1.84
CA ILE A 184 13.45 12.26 -1.50
C ILE A 184 12.50 12.02 -0.34
N ILE A 185 11.69 10.95 -0.38
CA ILE A 185 10.75 10.62 0.69
C ILE A 185 11.46 10.19 1.97
N ALA A 186 12.58 9.48 1.89
CA ALA A 186 13.38 9.15 3.08
C ALA A 186 13.89 10.42 3.79
N VAL A 187 14.40 11.39 3.03
CA VAL A 187 14.85 12.70 3.56
C VAL A 187 13.67 13.51 4.11
N ALA A 188 12.56 13.58 3.37
CA ALA A 188 11.36 14.27 3.82
C ALA A 188 10.77 13.64 5.10
N PHE A 189 10.78 12.32 5.20
CA PHE A 189 10.34 11.58 6.38
C PHE A 189 11.27 11.81 7.58
N PHE A 190 12.58 11.91 7.37
CA PHE A 190 13.52 12.32 8.41
C PHE A 190 13.18 13.70 8.97
N PHE A 191 13.01 14.71 8.09
CA PHE A 191 12.63 16.06 8.52
C PHE A 191 11.27 16.10 9.18
N LEU A 192 10.27 15.37 8.65
CA LEU A 192 8.98 15.23 9.29
C LEU A 192 9.15 14.71 10.72
N THR A 193 9.87 13.60 10.89
CA THR A 193 10.12 12.98 12.20
C THR A 193 10.86 13.92 13.15
N PHE A 194 11.86 14.66 12.66
CA PHE A 194 12.67 15.58 13.47
C PHE A 194 11.89 16.83 13.89
N PHE A 195 11.22 17.51 12.96
CA PHE A 195 10.48 18.74 13.26
C PHE A 195 9.20 18.48 14.06
N PHE A 196 8.60 17.29 13.94
CA PHE A 196 7.41 16.94 14.73
C PHE A 196 7.69 16.77 16.22
N MET A 197 8.96 16.66 16.62
CA MET A 197 9.35 16.74 18.03
C MET A 197 8.97 18.08 18.67
N ILE A 198 8.97 19.18 17.91
CA ILE A 198 8.67 20.53 18.42
C ILE A 198 7.19 20.65 18.85
N PRO A 199 6.19 20.31 18.00
CA PRO A 199 4.79 20.24 18.42
C PRO A 199 4.55 19.31 19.61
N ILE A 200 5.19 18.14 19.64
CA ILE A 200 5.03 17.19 20.76
C ILE A 200 5.58 17.76 22.06
N ALA A 201 6.78 18.33 22.00
CA ALA A 201 7.41 19.06 23.09
C ALA A 201 6.50 20.17 23.63
N PHE A 202 5.94 20.97 22.73
CA PHE A 202 5.02 22.04 23.07
C PHE A 202 3.77 21.51 23.77
N VAL A 203 3.13 20.48 23.22
CA VAL A 203 1.95 19.82 23.83
C VAL A 203 2.28 19.25 25.21
N GLN A 204 3.42 18.58 25.37
CA GLN A 204 3.84 18.04 26.66
C GLN A 204 4.12 19.13 27.68
N SER A 205 4.68 20.27 27.26
CA SER A 205 4.89 21.41 28.14
C SER A 205 3.56 22.06 28.56
N LEU A 206 2.61 22.18 27.64
CA LEU A 206 1.27 22.71 27.91
C LEU A 206 0.39 21.75 28.70
N ALA A 207 0.74 20.47 28.75
CA ALA A 207 0.03 19.49 29.55
C ALA A 207 0.70 19.25 30.92
N ASN A 208 1.77 19.99 31.24
CA ASN A 208 2.31 20.09 32.59
C ASN A 208 1.73 21.33 33.30
N ILE A 209 1.33 21.18 34.55
CA ILE A 209 0.67 22.24 35.34
C ILE A 209 1.54 23.48 35.44
N GLU A 210 2.83 23.30 35.71
CA GLU A 210 3.79 24.41 35.76
C GLU A 210 3.86 25.20 34.45
N GLY A 211 3.67 24.52 33.32
CA GLY A 211 3.62 25.14 31.99
C GLY A 211 2.35 25.96 31.78
N ILE A 212 1.19 25.44 32.19
CA ILE A 212 -0.10 26.13 32.09
C ILE A 212 -0.14 27.34 33.02
N GLU A 213 0.30 27.18 34.27
CA GLU A 213 0.34 28.26 35.26
C GLU A 213 1.22 29.43 34.82
N LYS A 214 2.29 29.14 34.06
CA LYS A 214 3.18 30.14 33.49
C LYS A 214 2.61 30.78 32.22
N ALA A 215 1.91 30.01 31.38
CA ALA A 215 1.35 30.49 30.12
C ALA A 215 0.08 31.33 30.32
N VAL A 216 -0.79 30.94 31.26
CA VAL A 216 -2.04 31.64 31.55
C VAL A 216 -2.25 31.77 33.08
N PRO A 217 -1.65 32.79 33.72
CA PRO A 217 -1.68 32.97 35.17
C PRO A 217 -3.09 33.14 35.75
N SER A 218 -4.05 33.60 34.95
CA SER A 218 -5.45 33.81 35.34
C SER A 218 -6.24 32.52 35.61
N LEU A 219 -5.75 31.36 35.16
CA LEU A 219 -6.39 30.06 35.40
C LEU A 219 -5.94 29.37 36.70
N LYS A 220 -4.96 29.93 37.43
CA LYS A 220 -4.42 29.35 38.68
C LYS A 220 -5.49 28.92 39.70
N PRO A 221 -6.50 29.75 40.04
CA PRO A 221 -7.50 29.38 41.05
C PRO A 221 -8.36 28.19 40.62
N PHE A 222 -8.54 27.99 39.32
CA PHE A 222 -9.37 26.92 38.75
C PHE A 222 -8.58 25.61 38.58
N ILE A 223 -7.28 25.71 38.27
CA ILE A 223 -6.37 24.57 38.09
C ILE A 223 -5.99 23.92 39.42
N GLU A 224 -5.93 24.69 40.52
CA GLU A 224 -5.59 24.16 41.86
C GLU A 224 -6.68 23.25 42.47
N LEU A 225 -7.89 23.23 41.90
CA LEU A 225 -8.93 22.29 42.31
C LEU A 225 -8.45 20.85 42.06
N LYS A 226 -8.30 20.05 43.12
CA LYS A 226 -7.74 18.67 43.08
C LYS A 226 -8.28 17.79 41.94
N PHE A 227 -9.58 17.91 41.64
CA PHE A 227 -10.21 17.16 40.54
C PHE A 227 -9.81 17.65 39.15
N ILE A 228 -9.76 18.97 38.95
CA ILE A 228 -9.39 19.57 37.66
C ILE A 228 -7.90 19.37 37.40
N LYS A 229 -7.09 19.47 38.46
CA LYS A 229 -5.66 19.19 38.46
C LYS A 229 -5.36 17.81 37.86
N SER A 230 -6.00 16.75 38.38
CA SER A 230 -5.77 15.38 37.92
C SER A 230 -6.32 15.11 36.51
N LEU A 231 -7.43 15.76 36.14
CA LEU A 231 -8.00 15.66 34.81
C LEU A 231 -7.07 16.27 33.75
N ILE A 232 -6.50 17.44 34.03
CA ILE A 232 -5.62 18.17 33.10
C ILE A 232 -4.31 17.40 32.86
N GLU A 233 -3.62 16.98 33.92
CA GLU A 233 -2.31 16.29 33.78
C GLU A 233 -2.40 15.00 32.95
N GLY A 234 -3.46 14.20 33.16
CA GLY A 234 -3.60 12.90 32.54
C GLY A 234 -4.32 12.88 31.20
N LEU A 235 -5.44 13.60 31.09
CA LEU A 235 -6.35 13.49 29.94
C LEU A 235 -5.96 14.45 28.81
N LEU A 236 -5.57 15.69 29.16
CA LEU A 236 -5.30 16.73 28.16
C LEU A 236 -4.08 16.40 27.31
N SER A 237 -3.01 15.88 27.93
CA SER A 237 -1.80 15.42 27.23
C SER A 237 -2.11 14.33 26.19
N GLY A 238 -2.91 13.34 26.57
CA GLY A 238 -3.33 12.25 25.69
C GLY A 238 -4.20 12.71 24.53
N ILE A 239 -5.21 13.55 24.79
CA ILE A 239 -6.10 14.07 23.74
C ILE A 239 -5.33 14.98 22.78
N ALA A 240 -4.49 15.88 23.30
CA ALA A 240 -3.72 16.79 22.47
C ALA A 240 -2.76 16.03 21.54
N LEU A 241 -2.04 15.02 22.06
CA LEU A 241 -1.18 14.18 21.23
C LEU A 241 -1.99 13.46 20.15
N LYS A 242 -3.16 12.90 20.49
CA LYS A 242 -4.04 12.23 19.53
C LYS A 242 -4.46 13.17 18.39
N ILE A 243 -4.83 14.42 18.67
CA ILE A 243 -5.22 15.40 17.66
C ILE A 243 -4.10 15.61 16.62
N PHE A 244 -2.85 15.74 17.07
CA PHE A 244 -1.71 15.88 16.16
C PHE A 244 -1.45 14.61 15.33
N LEU A 245 -1.72 13.43 15.89
CA LEU A 245 -1.52 12.15 15.20
C LEU A 245 -2.61 11.84 14.17
N ILE A 246 -3.81 12.42 14.26
CA ILE A 246 -4.93 12.14 13.32
C ILE A 246 -4.57 12.47 11.86
N LEU A 247 -3.82 13.54 11.62
CA LEU A 247 -3.45 13.95 10.25
C LEU A 247 -2.32 13.08 9.67
N LEU A 248 -1.54 12.44 10.53
CA LEU A 248 -0.27 11.84 10.15
C LEU A 248 -0.41 10.61 9.21
N PRO A 249 -1.33 9.65 9.43
CA PRO A 249 -1.53 8.54 8.50
C PRO A 249 -1.81 9.01 7.07
N THR A 250 -2.59 10.09 6.90
CA THR A 250 -2.88 10.68 5.58
C THR A 250 -1.62 11.23 4.91
N ILE A 251 -0.76 11.94 5.66
CA ILE A 251 0.52 12.46 5.16
C ILE A 251 1.44 11.29 4.75
N LEU A 252 1.55 10.26 5.59
CA LEU A 252 2.41 9.10 5.34
C LEU A 252 1.92 8.23 4.19
N MET A 253 0.61 8.15 3.98
CA MET A 253 0.00 7.53 2.81
C MET A 253 0.34 8.31 1.54
N LEU A 254 0.24 9.65 1.56
CA LEU A 254 0.61 10.50 0.43
C LEU A 254 2.10 10.36 0.08
N MET A 255 2.98 10.36 1.08
CA MET A 255 4.40 10.09 0.90
C MET A 255 4.64 8.72 0.25
N SER A 256 3.93 7.69 0.71
CA SER A 256 4.05 6.33 0.16
C SER A 256 3.52 6.24 -1.28
N LYS A 257 2.44 6.95 -1.62
CA LYS A 257 1.96 7.07 -3.01
C LYS A 257 3.01 7.69 -3.92
N PHE A 258 3.71 8.74 -3.46
CA PHE A 258 4.78 9.39 -4.23
C PHE A 258 6.01 8.50 -4.49
N GLU A 259 6.32 7.55 -3.59
CA GLU A 259 7.43 6.59 -3.74
C GLU A 259 7.29 5.67 -4.96
N GLY A 260 6.07 5.52 -5.50
CA GLY A 260 5.82 4.73 -6.71
C GLY A 260 5.64 3.23 -6.47
N HIS A 261 4.98 2.83 -5.37
CA HIS A 261 4.59 1.41 -5.19
C HIS A 261 3.41 1.06 -6.09
N ILE A 262 3.42 -0.16 -6.62
CA ILE A 262 2.49 -0.64 -7.67
C ILE A 262 1.16 -1.18 -7.12
N SER A 263 1.09 -1.54 -5.84
CA SER A 263 -0.10 -2.13 -5.23
C SER A 263 -0.56 -1.36 -4.00
N LEU A 264 -1.87 -1.35 -3.74
CA LEU A 264 -2.48 -0.77 -2.55
C LEU A 264 -1.95 -1.48 -1.29
N SER A 265 -1.87 -2.81 -1.32
CA SER A 265 -1.30 -3.65 -0.27
C SER A 265 0.13 -3.26 0.10
N SER A 266 0.99 -2.95 -0.89
CA SER A 266 2.36 -2.49 -0.64
C SER A 266 2.38 -1.05 -0.12
N LEU A 267 1.52 -0.17 -0.64
CA LEU A 267 1.39 1.21 -0.16
C LEU A 267 1.01 1.25 1.32
N GLU A 268 0.01 0.48 1.74
CA GLU A 268 -0.42 0.41 3.14
C GLU A 268 0.66 -0.16 4.05
N ARG A 269 1.33 -1.24 3.64
CA ARG A 269 2.45 -1.81 4.41
C ARG A 269 3.61 -0.82 4.58
N ARG A 270 3.88 0.01 3.57
CA ARG A 270 4.93 1.03 3.60
C ARG A 270 4.53 2.25 4.42
N ALA A 271 3.28 2.68 4.33
CA ALA A 271 2.72 3.73 5.18
C ALA A 271 2.74 3.29 6.66
N ALA A 272 2.29 2.07 6.96
CA ALA A 272 2.35 1.48 8.29
C ALA A 272 3.79 1.43 8.84
N SER A 273 4.76 1.03 8.00
CA SER A 273 6.17 0.97 8.40
C SER A 273 6.74 2.34 8.78
N LYS A 274 6.40 3.39 8.01
CA LYS A 274 6.78 4.77 8.33
C LYS A 274 6.08 5.24 9.60
N TYR A 275 4.80 4.92 9.77
CA TYR A 275 4.04 5.35 10.94
C TYR A 275 4.55 4.67 12.22
N TYR A 276 4.89 3.38 12.17
CA TYR A 276 5.53 2.69 13.30
C TYR A 276 6.87 3.33 13.68
N MET A 277 7.74 3.61 12.69
CA MET A 277 9.00 4.32 12.94
C MET A 277 8.77 5.69 13.57
N PHE A 278 7.77 6.42 13.08
CA PHE A 278 7.39 7.70 13.65
C PHE A 278 6.92 7.56 15.10
N LEU A 279 6.00 6.63 15.40
CA LEU A 279 5.50 6.39 16.76
C LEU A 279 6.63 5.98 17.70
N LEU A 280 7.55 5.14 17.24
CA LEU A 280 8.73 4.74 18.02
C LEU A 280 9.62 5.93 18.37
N VAL A 281 9.95 6.77 17.39
CA VAL A 281 10.88 7.90 17.61
C VAL A 281 10.21 9.06 18.34
N ASN A 282 9.01 9.47 17.92
CA ASN A 282 8.35 10.66 18.44
C ASN A 282 7.51 10.37 19.70
N VAL A 283 6.66 9.34 19.67
CA VAL A 283 5.74 9.06 20.77
C VAL A 283 6.43 8.30 21.89
N PHE A 284 7.20 7.26 21.60
CA PHE A 284 7.92 6.51 22.63
C PHE A 284 9.21 7.22 23.07
N LEU A 285 10.25 7.27 22.22
CA LEU A 285 11.53 7.88 22.58
C LEU A 285 11.40 9.38 22.85
N GLY A 286 10.67 10.09 21.98
CA GLY A 286 10.51 11.53 22.07
C GLY A 286 9.81 11.98 23.34
N SER A 287 8.81 11.24 23.85
CA SER A 287 8.17 11.57 25.13
C SER A 287 9.05 11.28 26.35
N ILE A 288 9.92 10.27 26.27
CA ILE A 288 10.90 9.98 27.31
C ILE A 288 11.98 11.08 27.36
N ILE A 289 12.46 11.50 26.18
CA ILE A 289 13.50 12.52 26.05
C ILE A 289 12.94 13.91 26.29
N ALA A 290 11.90 14.38 25.60
CA ALA A 290 11.36 15.74 25.75
C ALA A 290 10.88 16.01 27.19
N GLY A 291 10.29 15.00 27.83
CA GLY A 291 9.87 15.06 29.21
C GLY A 291 11.00 15.09 30.25
N THR A 292 12.25 14.86 29.85
CA THR A 292 13.48 15.02 30.67
C THR A 292 14.38 16.15 30.16
N ALA A 293 14.28 16.52 28.88
CA ALA A 293 15.21 17.38 28.17
C ALA A 293 14.91 18.88 28.32
N PHE A 294 13.68 19.37 28.49
CA PHE A 294 13.53 20.84 28.62
C PHE A 294 14.28 21.46 29.81
N GLN A 295 14.62 20.66 30.82
CA GLN A 295 15.47 21.06 31.94
C GLN A 295 16.90 20.49 31.86
N GLN A 296 17.17 19.46 31.04
CA GLN A 296 18.48 18.76 30.98
C GLN A 296 19.08 18.65 29.56
N LEU A 297 18.53 19.29 28.53
CA LEU A 297 18.97 19.18 27.13
C LEU A 297 20.41 19.64 26.95
N SER A 298 20.83 20.67 27.70
CA SER A 298 22.24 21.09 27.73
C SER A 298 23.14 19.97 28.29
N THR A 299 22.69 19.25 29.32
CA THR A 299 23.41 18.12 29.90
C THR A 299 23.43 16.90 28.97
N PHE A 300 22.34 16.62 28.25
CA PHE A 300 22.23 15.49 27.32
C PHE A 300 23.11 15.62 26.08
N ILE A 301 23.20 16.83 25.49
CA ILE A 301 24.04 17.06 24.29
C ILE A 301 25.53 16.91 24.62
N HIS A 302 25.92 17.14 25.87
CA HIS A 302 27.30 17.02 26.34
C HIS A 302 27.61 15.69 27.06
N GLN A 303 26.65 14.76 27.16
CA GLN A 303 26.86 13.48 27.83
C GLN A 303 27.57 12.45 26.93
N SER A 304 28.43 11.62 27.53
CA SER A 304 29.10 10.51 26.84
C SER A 304 28.11 9.39 26.46
N VAL A 305 28.38 8.68 25.36
CA VAL A 305 27.54 7.59 24.83
C VAL A 305 27.23 6.50 25.88
N ASN A 306 28.14 6.29 26.85
CA ASN A 306 28.00 5.29 27.90
C ASN A 306 26.94 5.65 28.97
N GLU A 307 26.59 6.93 29.11
CA GLU A 307 25.57 7.39 30.07
C GLU A 307 24.17 7.37 29.46
N PHE A 308 24.05 7.31 28.13
CA PHE A 308 22.75 7.37 27.44
C PHE A 308 21.77 6.26 27.86
N PRO A 309 22.15 4.97 27.95
CA PRO A 309 21.26 3.92 28.43
C PRO A 309 20.85 4.11 29.90
N LYS A 310 21.73 4.68 30.74
CA LYS A 310 21.45 4.92 32.16
C LYS A 310 20.41 6.01 32.35
N THR A 311 20.56 7.14 31.64
CA THR A 311 19.61 8.25 31.72
C THR A 311 18.23 7.83 31.24
N ILE A 312 18.15 7.07 30.14
CA ILE A 312 16.88 6.50 29.66
C ILE A 312 16.29 5.52 30.68
N GLY A 313 17.12 4.67 31.28
CA GLY A 313 16.70 3.72 32.31
C GLY A 313 16.01 4.40 33.50
N LEU A 314 16.49 5.57 33.92
CA LEU A 314 15.88 6.36 35.00
C LEU A 314 14.60 7.10 34.57
N ALA A 315 14.55 7.57 33.32
CA ALA A 315 13.44 8.35 32.79
C ALA A 315 12.18 7.50 32.50
N ILE A 316 12.37 6.25 32.07
CA ILE A 316 11.26 5.38 31.65
C ILE A 316 10.24 5.10 32.77
N PRO A 317 10.64 4.68 33.99
CA PRO A 317 9.70 4.47 35.09
C PRO A 317 8.88 5.74 35.41
N GLN A 318 9.51 6.92 35.35
CA GLN A 318 8.86 8.21 35.66
C GLN A 318 7.74 8.56 34.66
N LYS A 319 7.82 8.05 33.43
CA LYS A 319 6.82 8.29 32.37
C LYS A 319 5.74 7.20 32.29
N ALA A 320 5.74 6.21 33.18
CA ALA A 320 4.73 5.15 33.19
C ALA A 320 3.30 5.70 33.29
N THR A 321 3.06 6.68 34.18
CA THR A 321 1.73 7.30 34.37
C THR A 321 1.21 7.95 33.08
N PHE A 322 2.09 8.62 32.32
CA PHE A 322 1.73 9.20 31.03
C PHE A 322 1.29 8.14 30.01
N PHE A 323 2.02 7.01 29.94
CA PHE A 323 1.63 5.93 29.01
C PHE A 323 0.37 5.19 29.46
N ILE A 324 0.09 5.10 30.78
CA ILE A 324 -1.18 4.59 31.29
C ILE A 324 -2.35 5.47 30.80
N THR A 325 -2.24 6.80 30.95
CA THR A 325 -3.29 7.72 30.48
C THR A 325 -3.40 7.74 28.97
N TYR A 326 -2.28 7.65 28.25
CA TYR A 326 -2.27 7.53 26.80
C TYR A 326 -3.01 6.27 26.32
N VAL A 327 -2.78 5.10 26.93
CA VAL A 327 -3.50 3.86 26.57
C VAL A 327 -5.01 3.96 26.87
N MET A 328 -5.41 4.62 27.96
CA MET A 328 -6.83 4.84 28.25
C MET A 328 -7.49 5.78 27.23
N VAL A 329 -6.83 6.89 26.88
CA VAL A 329 -7.40 7.89 25.97
C VAL A 329 -7.34 7.43 24.52
N ASP A 330 -6.19 6.97 24.05
CA ASP A 330 -6.03 6.59 22.66
C ASP A 330 -6.60 5.20 22.40
N GLY A 331 -6.27 4.24 23.28
CA GLY A 331 -6.67 2.84 23.13
C GLY A 331 -8.14 2.62 23.47
N TRP A 332 -8.55 2.82 24.73
CA TRP A 332 -9.92 2.47 25.15
C TRP A 332 -10.96 3.37 24.49
N THR A 333 -10.81 4.70 24.59
CA THR A 333 -11.75 5.63 23.95
C THR A 333 -11.66 5.56 22.43
N GLY A 334 -10.49 5.24 21.85
CA GLY A 334 -10.36 5.04 20.41
C GLY A 334 -11.17 3.84 19.91
N VAL A 335 -11.03 2.67 20.55
CA VAL A 335 -11.78 1.46 20.20
C VAL A 335 -13.29 1.65 20.46
N ALA A 336 -13.66 2.30 21.56
CA ALA A 336 -15.05 2.65 21.86
C ALA A 336 -15.62 3.68 20.87
N GLY A 337 -14.80 4.58 20.32
CA GLY A 337 -15.20 5.50 19.26
C GLY A 337 -15.31 4.82 17.89
N GLU A 338 -14.46 3.82 17.63
CA GLU A 338 -14.44 3.10 16.37
C GLU A 338 -15.75 2.34 16.13
N ILE A 339 -16.39 1.76 17.17
CA ILE A 339 -17.70 1.10 17.02
C ILE A 339 -18.79 2.06 16.53
N LEU A 340 -18.72 3.33 16.92
CA LEU A 340 -19.69 4.36 16.51
C LEU A 340 -19.46 4.82 15.07
N ARG A 341 -18.26 4.57 14.50
CA ARG A 341 -17.84 4.99 13.16
C ARG A 341 -18.24 6.44 12.83
N LEU A 342 -17.93 7.38 13.74
CA LEU A 342 -18.35 8.77 13.63
C LEU A 342 -17.89 9.43 12.31
N LYS A 343 -16.66 9.16 11.87
CA LYS A 343 -16.11 9.70 10.61
C LYS A 343 -16.95 9.25 9.39
N PRO A 344 -17.13 7.95 9.11
CA PRO A 344 -18.03 7.49 8.05
C PRO A 344 -19.47 8.00 8.20
N LEU A 345 -20.02 8.02 9.42
CA LEU A 345 -21.40 8.47 9.66
C LEU A 345 -21.61 9.95 9.31
N ILE A 346 -20.71 10.82 9.77
CA ILE A 346 -20.75 12.25 9.45
C ILE A 346 -20.55 12.47 7.95
N ILE A 347 -19.58 11.78 7.35
CA ILE A 347 -19.32 11.87 5.90
C ILE A 347 -20.54 11.39 5.10
N TYR A 348 -21.21 10.32 5.53
CA TYR A 348 -22.43 9.83 4.89
C TYR A 348 -23.54 10.88 4.92
N HIS A 349 -23.84 11.48 6.08
CA HIS A 349 -24.86 12.53 6.16
C HIS A 349 -24.46 13.80 5.38
N LEU A 350 -23.17 14.17 5.39
CA LEU A 350 -22.65 15.30 4.63
C LEU A 350 -22.75 15.05 3.12
N LYS A 351 -22.34 13.86 2.65
CA LYS A 351 -22.52 13.41 1.27
C LYS A 351 -23.99 13.42 0.91
N ASN A 352 -24.85 12.86 1.75
CA ASN A 352 -26.28 12.79 1.50
C ASN A 352 -26.93 14.18 1.38
N PHE A 353 -26.48 15.14 2.19
CA PHE A 353 -27.01 16.50 2.16
C PHE A 353 -26.50 17.33 0.97
N PHE A 354 -25.20 17.26 0.65
CA PHE A 354 -24.58 18.12 -0.36
C PHE A 354 -24.46 17.46 -1.75
N PHE A 355 -24.06 16.20 -1.80
CA PHE A 355 -23.54 15.53 -3.00
C PHE A 355 -24.39 14.39 -3.54
N VAL A 356 -25.23 13.73 -2.73
CA VAL A 356 -26.09 12.63 -3.20
C VAL A 356 -27.25 13.22 -3.97
N LYS A 357 -27.35 12.82 -5.23
CA LYS A 357 -28.36 13.30 -6.16
C LYS A 357 -29.22 12.15 -6.67
N THR A 358 -28.61 10.99 -6.87
CA THR A 358 -29.23 9.74 -7.34
C THR A 358 -29.22 8.64 -6.28
N GLU A 359 -29.96 7.55 -6.51
CA GLU A 359 -29.91 6.36 -5.64
C GLU A 359 -28.54 5.67 -5.71
N LYS A 360 -27.89 5.65 -6.88
CA LYS A 360 -26.53 5.12 -7.04
C LYS A 360 -25.51 5.92 -6.23
N ASP A 361 -25.62 7.24 -6.18
CA ASP A 361 -24.76 8.07 -5.32
C ASP A 361 -24.95 7.74 -3.84
N ARG A 362 -26.16 7.32 -3.45
CA ARG A 362 -26.45 6.90 -2.08
C ARG A 362 -25.78 5.58 -1.76
N GLU A 363 -25.79 4.62 -2.69
CA GLU A 363 -25.04 3.37 -2.56
C GLU A 363 -23.52 3.64 -2.45
N GLU A 364 -22.97 4.50 -3.31
CA GLU A 364 -21.56 4.91 -3.23
C GLU A 364 -21.24 5.67 -1.93
N ALA A 365 -22.19 6.42 -1.38
CA ALA A 365 -22.04 7.08 -0.08
C ALA A 365 -22.13 6.11 1.11
N MET A 366 -22.81 4.98 0.94
CA MET A 366 -22.93 3.92 1.95
C MET A 366 -21.71 2.99 2.01
N ASP A 367 -20.71 3.18 1.14
CA ASP A 367 -19.48 2.38 1.17
C ASP A 367 -18.77 2.55 2.53
N PRO A 368 -18.67 1.48 3.34
CA PRO A 368 -18.03 1.51 4.64
C PRO A 368 -16.51 1.66 4.55
N GLY A 369 -15.90 1.43 3.38
CA GLY A 369 -14.46 1.37 3.20
C GLY A 369 -13.81 0.12 3.82
N SER A 370 -12.50 0.00 3.61
CA SER A 370 -11.69 -1.08 4.17
C SER A 370 -11.18 -0.80 5.58
N PHE A 371 -10.66 -1.84 6.21
CA PHE A 371 -9.93 -1.73 7.46
C PHE A 371 -8.65 -0.91 7.23
N GLU A 372 -8.48 0.19 7.97
CA GLU A 372 -7.33 1.10 7.82
C GLU A 372 -6.03 0.48 8.40
N PHE A 373 -5.45 -0.51 7.70
CA PHE A 373 -4.24 -1.22 8.15
C PHE A 373 -3.07 -0.26 8.40
N SER A 374 -2.95 0.78 7.58
CA SER A 374 -1.87 1.77 7.67
C SER A 374 -1.82 2.56 9.00
N SER A 375 -2.97 2.73 9.68
CA SER A 375 -3.09 3.48 10.93
C SER A 375 -3.18 2.55 12.15
N SER A 376 -4.01 1.50 12.07
CA SER A 376 -4.27 0.61 13.21
C SER A 376 -3.11 -0.32 13.56
N GLU A 377 -2.41 -0.88 12.57
CA GLU A 377 -1.32 -1.85 12.83
C GLU A 377 -0.14 -1.24 13.60
N PRO A 378 0.34 -0.02 13.27
CA PRO A 378 1.41 0.64 14.04
C PRO A 378 1.01 0.98 15.47
N GLN A 379 -0.26 1.34 15.72
CA GLN A 379 -0.76 1.63 17.07
C GLN A 379 -0.74 0.39 17.95
N ILE A 380 -1.19 -0.75 17.43
CA ILE A 380 -1.13 -2.04 18.12
C ILE A 380 0.32 -2.38 18.48
N GLN A 381 1.26 -2.15 17.56
CA GLN A 381 2.68 -2.40 17.80
C GLN A 381 3.31 -1.47 18.83
N LEU A 382 2.85 -0.22 18.92
CA LEU A 382 3.24 0.68 19.99
C LEU A 382 2.82 0.11 21.35
N TYR A 383 1.61 -0.43 21.48
CA TYR A 383 1.17 -1.06 22.74
C TYR A 383 1.94 -2.35 23.06
N PHE A 384 2.32 -3.14 22.05
CA PHE A 384 3.25 -4.25 22.26
C PHE A 384 4.62 -3.77 22.78
N LEU A 385 5.17 -2.71 22.20
CA LEU A 385 6.42 -2.10 22.67
C LEU A 385 6.30 -1.63 24.12
N LEU A 386 5.25 -0.88 24.44
CA LEU A 386 5.00 -0.40 25.80
C LEU A 386 4.83 -1.57 26.78
N GLY A 387 4.06 -2.59 26.42
CA GLY A 387 3.88 -3.79 27.23
C GLY A 387 5.21 -4.51 27.50
N LEU A 388 6.01 -4.74 26.48
CA LEU A 388 7.31 -5.42 26.62
C LEU A 388 8.31 -4.60 27.44
N VAL A 389 8.36 -3.28 27.26
CA VAL A 389 9.28 -2.40 28.01
C VAL A 389 8.85 -2.30 29.47
N TYR A 390 7.57 -2.05 29.73
CA TYR A 390 7.07 -1.80 31.09
C TYR A 390 6.72 -3.07 31.87
N ALA A 391 6.67 -4.24 31.25
CA ALA A 391 6.42 -5.50 31.96
C ALA A 391 7.38 -5.73 33.13
N VAL A 392 8.66 -5.39 32.96
CA VAL A 392 9.68 -5.54 34.00
C VAL A 392 9.84 -4.28 34.85
N VAL A 393 9.56 -3.10 34.28
CA VAL A 393 9.80 -1.80 34.92
C VAL A 393 8.63 -1.36 35.80
N THR A 394 7.41 -1.41 35.28
CA THR A 394 6.19 -0.97 35.96
C THR A 394 5.00 -1.84 35.51
N PRO A 395 4.79 -3.01 36.16
CA PRO A 395 3.79 -3.99 35.74
C PRO A 395 2.35 -3.47 35.72
N PHE A 396 2.07 -2.38 36.44
CA PHE A 396 0.75 -1.75 36.48
C PHE A 396 0.25 -1.26 35.12
N LEU A 397 1.11 -1.07 34.11
CA LEU A 397 0.66 -0.73 32.75
C LEU A 397 0.00 -1.94 32.03
N LEU A 398 0.39 -3.17 32.37
CA LEU A 398 -0.05 -4.38 31.66
C LEU A 398 -1.57 -4.60 31.71
N PRO A 399 -2.27 -4.48 32.86
CA PRO A 399 -3.72 -4.62 32.89
C PRO A 399 -4.45 -3.68 31.92
N TYR A 400 -3.97 -2.44 31.77
CA TYR A 400 -4.58 -1.47 30.85
C TYR A 400 -4.43 -1.89 29.39
N ILE A 401 -3.26 -2.42 29.02
CA ILE A 401 -2.98 -2.95 27.69
C ILE A 401 -3.81 -4.23 27.41
N ILE A 402 -3.95 -5.12 28.40
CA ILE A 402 -4.76 -6.33 28.25
C ILE A 402 -6.23 -5.98 28.03
N VAL A 403 -6.79 -5.05 28.82
CA VAL A 403 -8.16 -4.56 28.64
C VAL A 403 -8.34 -3.96 27.24
N PHE A 404 -7.36 -3.17 26.77
CA PHE A 404 -7.37 -2.67 25.39
C PHE A 404 -7.47 -3.82 24.38
N PHE A 405 -6.62 -4.85 24.48
CA PHE A 405 -6.63 -5.96 23.53
C PHE A 405 -7.94 -6.77 23.56
N CYS A 406 -8.51 -6.99 24.74
CA CYS A 406 -9.81 -7.66 24.86
C CYS A 406 -10.93 -6.86 24.18
N LEU A 407 -11.01 -5.56 24.43
CA LEU A 407 -12.00 -4.68 23.80
C LEU A 407 -11.78 -4.57 22.29
N ALA A 408 -10.53 -4.36 21.86
CA ALA A 408 -10.16 -4.26 20.45
C ALA A 408 -10.52 -5.55 19.69
N TYR A 409 -10.26 -6.73 20.27
CA TYR A 409 -10.63 -8.01 19.66
C TYR A 409 -12.14 -8.11 19.44
N LEU A 410 -12.95 -7.78 20.46
CA LEU A 410 -14.41 -7.85 20.34
C LEU A 410 -14.95 -6.86 19.29
N VAL A 411 -14.49 -5.61 19.32
CA VAL A 411 -14.96 -4.56 18.40
C VAL A 411 -14.52 -4.83 16.97
N PHE A 412 -13.22 -5.08 16.72
CA PHE A 412 -12.75 -5.32 15.37
C PHE A 412 -13.30 -6.62 14.80
N ARG A 413 -13.48 -7.68 15.60
CA ARG A 413 -14.16 -8.90 15.14
C ARG A 413 -15.59 -8.60 14.70
N HIS A 414 -16.34 -7.81 15.46
CA HIS A 414 -17.70 -7.40 15.09
C HIS A 414 -17.71 -6.60 13.78
N GLN A 415 -16.80 -5.64 13.63
CA GLN A 415 -16.76 -4.78 12.44
C GLN A 415 -16.27 -5.50 11.18
N ILE A 416 -15.31 -6.44 11.31
CA ILE A 416 -14.86 -7.28 10.19
C ILE A 416 -16.02 -8.13 9.66
N ILE A 417 -16.88 -8.64 10.53
CA ILE A 417 -18.03 -9.46 10.13
C ILE A 417 -19.14 -8.62 9.49
N ASN A 418 -19.43 -7.44 10.05
CA ASN A 418 -20.65 -6.70 9.73
C ASN A 418 -20.45 -5.50 8.79
N VAL A 419 -19.24 -4.96 8.67
CA VAL A 419 -19.04 -3.62 8.12
C VAL A 419 -17.90 -3.53 7.11
N TYR A 420 -16.68 -3.91 7.47
CA TYR A 420 -15.53 -3.62 6.62
C TYR A 420 -15.56 -4.42 5.31
N ASN A 421 -15.39 -3.71 4.20
CA ASN A 421 -15.24 -4.33 2.89
C ASN A 421 -13.76 -4.47 2.55
N GLN A 422 -13.32 -5.65 2.16
CA GLN A 422 -11.93 -5.91 1.88
C GLN A 422 -11.58 -5.50 0.44
N GLU A 423 -10.88 -4.36 0.30
CA GLU A 423 -10.46 -3.81 -1.00
C GLU A 423 -9.46 -4.72 -1.75
N TYR A 424 -8.58 -5.42 -1.02
CA TYR A 424 -7.55 -6.28 -1.60
C TYR A 424 -7.28 -7.51 -0.73
N GLU A 425 -6.85 -8.62 -1.35
CA GLU A 425 -6.41 -9.83 -0.64
C GLU A 425 -4.88 -9.96 -0.68
N SER A 426 -4.24 -9.96 0.49
CA SER A 426 -2.77 -10.05 0.62
C SER A 426 -2.29 -11.39 1.17
N ALA A 427 -3.19 -12.29 1.58
CA ALA A 427 -2.86 -13.59 2.17
C ALA A 427 -1.85 -13.48 3.34
N ALA A 428 -2.03 -12.46 4.20
CA ALA A 428 -1.17 -12.16 5.33
C ALA A 428 0.33 -11.95 5.01
N ALA A 429 0.69 -11.53 3.79
CA ALA A 429 2.07 -11.25 3.39
C ALA A 429 2.76 -10.13 4.21
N PHE A 430 2.00 -9.39 5.04
CA PHE A 430 2.51 -8.41 5.99
C PHE A 430 3.12 -9.04 7.27
N TRP A 431 2.84 -10.30 7.59
CA TRP A 431 3.25 -10.93 8.86
C TRP A 431 4.76 -10.90 9.15
N PRO A 432 5.68 -11.13 8.18
CA PRO A 432 7.11 -11.00 8.42
C PRO A 432 7.52 -9.60 8.90
N ASN A 433 6.83 -8.55 8.44
CA ASN A 433 7.06 -7.19 8.90
C ASN A 433 6.59 -7.01 10.35
N VAL A 434 5.39 -7.53 10.69
CA VAL A 434 4.84 -7.48 12.05
C VAL A 434 5.76 -8.20 13.03
N HIS A 435 6.15 -9.44 12.72
CA HIS A 435 7.09 -10.22 13.52
C HIS A 435 8.42 -9.47 13.70
N GLY A 436 8.98 -8.92 12.62
CA GLY A 436 10.22 -8.14 12.68
C GLY A 436 10.14 -6.96 13.65
N ARG A 437 9.01 -6.24 13.67
CA ARG A 437 8.80 -5.09 14.58
C ARG A 437 8.58 -5.51 16.03
N ILE A 438 7.90 -6.62 16.29
CA ILE A 438 7.77 -7.18 17.65
C ILE A 438 9.15 -7.61 18.18
N ILE A 439 9.97 -8.27 17.35
CA ILE A 439 11.35 -8.61 17.71
C ILE A 439 12.17 -7.34 18.02
N THR A 440 12.07 -6.31 17.19
CA THR A 440 12.73 -5.01 17.47
C THR A 440 12.25 -4.42 18.79
N ALA A 441 10.95 -4.46 19.09
CA ALA A 441 10.41 -4.01 20.37
C ALA A 441 10.95 -4.81 21.56
N MET A 442 11.14 -6.12 21.40
CA MET A 442 11.75 -6.98 22.42
C MET A 442 13.23 -6.63 22.65
N ILE A 443 13.99 -6.36 21.59
CA ILE A 443 15.38 -5.88 21.70
C ILE A 443 15.42 -4.53 22.42
N ILE A 444 14.52 -3.60 22.07
CA ILE A 444 14.42 -2.30 22.75
C ILE A 444 14.14 -2.47 24.24
N SER A 445 13.19 -3.35 24.61
CA SER A 445 12.89 -3.68 26.02
C SER A 445 14.12 -4.20 26.77
N GLN A 446 14.88 -5.12 26.16
CA GLN A 446 16.10 -5.67 26.77
C GLN A 446 17.21 -4.62 26.93
N VAL A 447 17.40 -3.74 25.94
CA VAL A 447 18.37 -2.63 26.01
C VAL A 447 17.99 -1.62 27.10
N VAL A 448 16.69 -1.29 27.20
CA VAL A 448 16.16 -0.43 28.26
C VAL A 448 16.38 -1.07 29.64
N LEU A 449 16.09 -2.36 29.77
CA LEU A 449 16.29 -3.09 31.02
C LEU A 449 17.76 -3.11 31.44
N LEU A 450 18.68 -3.29 30.49
CA LEU A 450 20.12 -3.19 30.72
C LEU A 450 20.50 -1.79 31.23
N GLY A 451 19.95 -0.73 30.60
CA GLY A 451 20.14 0.64 31.05
C GLY A 451 19.67 0.88 32.49
N LEU A 452 18.47 0.40 32.84
CA LEU A 452 17.90 0.52 34.19
C LEU A 452 18.68 -0.28 35.24
N LEU A 453 19.12 -1.50 34.95
CA LEU A 453 19.86 -2.30 35.93
C LEU A 453 21.30 -1.82 36.10
N SER A 454 21.89 -1.22 35.06
CA SER A 454 23.20 -0.58 35.14
C SER A 454 23.22 0.62 36.10
N THR A 455 22.10 1.31 36.33
CA THR A 455 22.05 2.43 37.29
C THR A 455 21.99 1.96 38.74
N LYS A 456 21.48 0.74 38.99
CA LYS A 456 21.40 0.15 40.33
C LYS A 456 22.67 -0.57 40.79
N LEU A 457 23.80 -0.36 40.11
CA LEU A 457 25.09 -1.02 40.40
C LEU A 457 25.04 -2.56 40.40
N ALA A 458 24.03 -3.15 39.74
CA ALA A 458 23.84 -4.60 39.65
C ALA A 458 24.72 -5.23 38.54
N ALA A 459 26.03 -5.01 38.62
CA ALA A 459 27.01 -5.42 37.60
C ALA A 459 27.03 -6.94 37.36
N ASN A 460 26.70 -7.73 38.37
CA ASN A 460 26.65 -9.20 38.27
C ASN A 460 25.56 -9.69 37.30
N SER A 461 24.53 -8.88 37.03
CA SER A 461 23.43 -9.22 36.12
C SER A 461 23.73 -8.88 34.66
N THR A 462 24.74 -8.04 34.40
CA THR A 462 25.05 -7.51 33.06
C THR A 462 25.40 -8.61 32.04
N PRO A 463 26.21 -9.65 32.34
CA PRO A 463 26.51 -10.71 31.38
C PRO A 463 25.27 -11.49 30.93
N PHE A 464 24.34 -11.75 31.85
CA PHE A 464 23.09 -12.46 31.55
C PHE A 464 22.14 -11.61 30.69
N LEU A 465 22.11 -10.30 30.90
CA LEU A 465 21.27 -9.38 30.13
C LEU A 465 21.78 -9.17 28.70
N ILE A 466 23.10 -9.20 28.48
CA ILE A 466 23.71 -9.10 27.13
C ILE A 466 23.41 -10.36 26.30
N ALA A 467 23.28 -11.53 26.94
CA ALA A 467 22.91 -12.76 26.23
C ALA A 467 21.50 -12.68 25.61
N LEU A 468 20.56 -11.94 26.21
CA LEU A 468 19.17 -11.84 25.74
C LEU A 468 19.02 -11.24 24.32
N PRO A 469 19.58 -10.05 23.99
CA PRO A 469 19.48 -9.50 22.64
C PRO A 469 20.22 -10.36 21.62
N VAL A 470 21.34 -10.99 22.00
CA VAL A 470 22.07 -11.92 21.13
C VAL A 470 21.19 -13.13 20.78
N LEU A 471 20.57 -13.77 21.78
CA LEU A 471 19.64 -14.88 21.58
C LEU A 471 18.40 -14.45 20.77
N THR A 472 17.89 -13.25 21.00
CA THR A 472 16.74 -12.69 20.28
C THR A 472 17.05 -12.46 18.80
N ILE A 473 18.23 -11.91 18.49
CA ILE A 473 18.70 -11.71 17.11
C ILE A 473 18.96 -13.06 16.43
N TRP A 474 19.56 -14.02 17.16
CA TRP A 474 19.76 -15.37 16.66
C TRP A 474 18.44 -16.07 16.34
N PHE A 475 17.45 -15.99 17.25
CA PHE A 475 16.10 -16.49 17.04
C PHE A 475 15.41 -15.82 15.85
N HIS A 476 15.52 -14.49 15.72
CA HIS A 476 14.99 -13.79 14.56
C HIS A 476 15.60 -14.28 13.25
N ARG A 477 16.92 -14.47 13.21
CA ARG A 477 17.62 -15.01 12.04
C ARG A 477 17.20 -16.45 11.74
N PHE A 478 17.03 -17.28 12.76
CA PHE A 478 16.49 -18.64 12.62
C PHE A 478 15.09 -18.62 12.00
N CYS A 479 14.17 -17.82 12.56
CA CYS A 479 12.80 -17.69 12.04
C CYS A 479 12.77 -17.12 10.62
N LYS A 480 13.61 -16.12 10.34
CA LYS A 480 13.74 -15.53 9.01
C LYS A 480 14.18 -16.58 7.99
N ASN A 481 15.22 -17.34 8.29
CA ASN A 481 15.73 -18.38 7.39
C ASN A 481 14.73 -19.55 7.21
N ARG A 482 13.98 -19.91 8.26
CA ARG A 482 13.09 -21.08 8.27
C ARG A 482 11.69 -20.82 7.72
N TYR A 483 11.10 -19.67 8.03
CA TYR A 483 9.68 -19.39 7.81
C TYR A 483 9.41 -18.24 6.83
N GLU A 484 10.31 -17.26 6.68
CA GLU A 484 10.04 -16.11 5.79
C GLU A 484 9.86 -16.53 4.34
N SER A 485 10.53 -17.61 3.91
CA SER A 485 10.38 -18.17 2.57
C SER A 485 8.92 -18.55 2.27
N ALA A 486 8.15 -19.03 3.25
CA ALA A 486 6.74 -19.38 3.04
C ALA A 486 5.85 -18.18 2.71
N PHE A 487 6.24 -16.97 3.13
CA PHE A 487 5.50 -15.73 2.85
C PHE A 487 5.97 -15.00 1.59
N ARG A 488 7.20 -15.27 1.12
CA ARG A 488 7.83 -14.56 0.00
C ARG A 488 7.98 -15.40 -1.27
N ARG A 489 8.00 -16.71 -1.15
CA ARG A 489 8.21 -17.66 -2.25
C ARG A 489 7.01 -18.59 -2.31
N TYR A 490 6.42 -18.69 -3.49
CA TYR A 490 5.33 -19.63 -3.73
C TYR A 490 5.92 -21.00 -4.13
N PRO A 491 5.70 -22.06 -3.36
CA PRO A 491 6.30 -23.37 -3.63
C PRO A 491 5.72 -24.01 -4.89
N LEU A 492 6.59 -24.55 -5.75
CA LEU A 492 6.21 -25.16 -7.03
C LEU A 492 5.33 -26.40 -6.88
N GLN A 493 5.48 -27.15 -5.78
CA GLN A 493 4.65 -28.33 -5.49
C GLN A 493 3.18 -27.94 -5.32
N GLU A 494 2.90 -26.89 -4.54
CA GLU A 494 1.54 -26.37 -4.34
C GLU A 494 0.98 -25.78 -5.64
N ALA A 495 1.82 -25.09 -6.42
CA ALA A 495 1.43 -24.58 -7.73
C ALA A 495 0.94 -25.71 -8.65
N MET A 496 1.72 -26.78 -8.77
CA MET A 496 1.38 -27.94 -9.62
C MET A 496 0.16 -28.71 -9.09
N MET A 497 0.05 -28.88 -7.77
CA MET A 497 -1.09 -29.54 -7.15
C MET A 497 -2.39 -28.77 -7.43
N LYS A 498 -2.40 -27.44 -7.23
CA LYS A 498 -3.56 -26.59 -7.55
C LYS A 498 -3.91 -26.64 -9.04
N ASP A 499 -2.92 -26.57 -9.93
CA ASP A 499 -3.13 -26.66 -11.37
C ASP A 499 -3.75 -28.01 -11.79
N THR A 500 -3.31 -29.11 -11.16
CA THR A 500 -3.85 -30.46 -11.44
C THR A 500 -5.30 -30.59 -10.99
N VAL A 501 -5.62 -30.11 -9.78
CA VAL A 501 -6.99 -30.12 -9.25
C VAL A 501 -7.91 -29.26 -10.11
N GLU A 502 -7.45 -28.09 -10.55
CA GLU A 502 -8.22 -27.20 -11.42
C GLU A 502 -8.50 -27.79 -12.79
N ARG A 503 -7.49 -28.37 -13.45
CA ARG A 503 -7.67 -29.10 -14.72
C ARG A 503 -8.67 -30.26 -14.59
N THR A 504 -8.72 -30.90 -13.43
CA THR A 504 -9.68 -31.99 -13.17
C THR A 504 -11.09 -31.44 -12.93
N ARG A 505 -11.22 -30.31 -12.23
CA ARG A 505 -12.52 -29.70 -11.91
C ARG A 505 -13.16 -29.02 -13.12
N GLU A 506 -12.36 -28.32 -13.91
CA GLU A 506 -12.80 -27.47 -15.03
C GLU A 506 -11.90 -27.72 -16.26
N PRO A 507 -12.06 -28.86 -16.94
CA PRO A 507 -11.16 -29.26 -18.04
C PRO A 507 -11.28 -28.38 -19.29
N ASN A 508 -12.45 -27.76 -19.51
CA ASN A 508 -12.75 -26.96 -20.71
C ASN A 508 -12.66 -25.45 -20.45
N LEU A 509 -11.97 -25.02 -19.39
CA LEU A 509 -11.85 -23.59 -19.09
C LEU A 509 -10.88 -22.92 -20.07
N ASP A 510 -11.38 -21.98 -20.88
CA ASP A 510 -10.50 -21.11 -21.66
C ASP A 510 -9.88 -20.03 -20.77
N LEU A 511 -8.65 -20.30 -20.36
CA LEU A 511 -7.87 -19.35 -19.54
C LEU A 511 -7.46 -18.10 -20.33
N LYS A 512 -7.36 -18.18 -21.67
CA LYS A 512 -6.93 -17.06 -22.51
C LYS A 512 -7.95 -15.94 -22.43
N GLU A 513 -9.21 -16.25 -22.75
CA GLU A 513 -10.32 -15.29 -22.70
C GLU A 513 -10.49 -14.70 -21.29
N TYR A 514 -10.38 -15.55 -20.26
CA TYR A 514 -10.55 -15.13 -18.88
C TYR A 514 -9.48 -14.12 -18.40
N LEU A 515 -8.23 -14.26 -18.86
CA LEU A 515 -7.10 -13.41 -18.44
C LEU A 515 -6.87 -12.20 -19.35
N LEU A 516 -7.22 -12.27 -20.64
CA LEU A 516 -6.97 -11.19 -21.61
C LEU A 516 -7.57 -9.86 -21.15
N ASN A 517 -8.76 -9.90 -20.56
CA ASN A 517 -9.47 -8.72 -20.07
C ASN A 517 -9.23 -8.40 -18.59
N ALA A 518 -8.38 -9.16 -17.88
CA ALA A 518 -8.23 -9.01 -16.43
C ALA A 518 -7.45 -7.74 -16.04
N TYR A 519 -6.36 -7.45 -16.74
CA TYR A 519 -5.41 -6.36 -16.41
C TYR A 519 -5.41 -5.21 -17.42
N ILE A 520 -6.56 -4.97 -18.04
CA ILE A 520 -6.82 -3.74 -18.79
C ILE A 520 -7.07 -2.62 -17.78
N ASN A 521 -6.47 -1.45 -18.02
CA ASN A 521 -6.69 -0.27 -17.19
C ASN A 521 -8.21 0.00 -17.08
N PRO A 522 -8.78 0.18 -15.88
CA PRO A 522 -10.21 0.40 -15.69
C PRO A 522 -10.78 1.51 -16.59
N VAL A 523 -9.96 2.53 -16.83
CA VAL A 523 -10.30 3.69 -17.67
C VAL A 523 -10.54 3.31 -19.14
N PHE A 524 -9.88 2.28 -19.65
CA PHE A 524 -10.09 1.81 -21.02
C PHE A 524 -11.40 1.04 -21.16
N LYS A 525 -11.76 0.21 -20.17
CA LYS A 525 -13.05 -0.49 -20.16
C LYS A 525 -14.22 0.48 -20.15
N GLU A 526 -14.15 1.51 -19.30
CA GLU A 526 -15.20 2.54 -19.22
C GLU A 526 -15.36 3.34 -20.51
N VAL A 527 -14.31 3.44 -21.35
CA VAL A 527 -14.39 4.11 -22.66
C VAL A 527 -14.85 3.14 -23.75
N ASP A 528 -14.32 1.93 -23.78
CA ASP A 528 -14.69 0.90 -24.77
C ASP A 528 -16.17 0.49 -24.60
N ASP A 529 -16.70 0.37 -23.38
CA ASP A 529 -18.13 0.15 -23.10
C ASP A 529 -19.03 1.27 -23.69
N LEU A 530 -18.49 2.48 -23.89
CA LEU A 530 -19.21 3.59 -24.52
C LEU A 530 -19.17 3.50 -26.05
N VAL A 531 -18.09 2.94 -26.60
CA VAL A 531 -17.90 2.77 -28.04
C VAL A 531 -18.70 1.56 -28.56
N ASP A 532 -18.72 0.43 -27.83
CA ASP A 532 -19.50 -0.77 -28.19
C ASP A 532 -21.02 -0.52 -28.16
N ASN A 533 -21.50 0.40 -27.31
CA ASN A 533 -22.90 0.86 -27.37
C ASN A 533 -23.21 1.72 -28.61
N SER A 534 -22.22 2.03 -29.45
CA SER A 534 -22.34 2.83 -30.67
C SER A 534 -21.84 2.15 -31.95
N VAL A 535 -21.09 1.05 -31.85
CA VAL A 535 -20.55 0.30 -32.98
C VAL A 535 -20.55 -1.18 -32.62
N LEU A 536 -21.53 -1.93 -33.14
CA LEU A 536 -21.42 -3.38 -33.28
C LEU A 536 -20.58 -3.63 -34.55
N ASP A 537 -19.34 -4.05 -34.39
CA ASP A 537 -18.65 -4.96 -35.32
C ASP A 537 -17.41 -5.52 -34.60
N GLU A 538 -17.51 -6.79 -34.20
CA GLU A 538 -16.41 -7.58 -33.65
C GLU A 538 -15.38 -7.86 -34.75
N GLU A 539 -14.16 -7.34 -34.62
CA GLU A 539 -13.00 -7.85 -35.37
C GLU A 539 -12.15 -8.76 -34.45
N GLU A 540 -12.21 -10.06 -34.71
CA GLU A 540 -11.34 -11.07 -34.13
C GLU A 540 -9.87 -10.81 -34.54
N PHE A 541 -9.00 -10.61 -33.55
CA PHE A 541 -7.55 -10.59 -33.76
C PHE A 541 -7.03 -12.03 -33.95
N GLU A 542 -6.93 -12.49 -35.21
CA GLU A 542 -6.09 -13.63 -35.56
C GLU A 542 -4.61 -13.29 -35.39
N THR A 543 -3.90 -14.09 -34.60
CA THR A 543 -2.44 -13.99 -34.44
C THR A 543 -1.73 -14.46 -35.70
N VAL A 544 -1.37 -13.53 -36.58
CA VAL A 544 -0.46 -13.78 -37.70
C VAL A 544 0.98 -13.71 -37.20
N LEU A 545 1.73 -14.80 -37.32
CA LEU A 545 3.17 -14.84 -37.06
C LEU A 545 3.89 -13.85 -37.99
N VAL A 546 4.38 -12.74 -37.44
CA VAL A 546 5.18 -11.76 -38.18
C VAL A 546 6.63 -12.25 -38.24
N PRO A 547 7.22 -12.44 -39.44
CA PRO A 547 8.62 -12.83 -39.56
C PRO A 547 9.55 -11.67 -39.15
N THR A 548 10.58 -12.01 -38.37
CA THR A 548 11.56 -11.06 -37.81
C THR A 548 12.32 -10.30 -38.91
N LYS A 549 12.37 -8.97 -38.80
CA LYS A 549 13.24 -8.10 -39.63
C LYS A 549 14.58 -7.86 -38.92
N ARG A 550 15.41 -8.88 -38.77
CA ARG A 550 16.77 -8.68 -38.25
C ARG A 550 17.75 -8.45 -39.40
N SER A 551 18.17 -7.20 -39.61
CA SER A 551 19.35 -6.94 -40.46
C SER A 551 20.61 -7.23 -39.65
N SER A 552 21.33 -8.30 -39.99
CA SER A 552 22.59 -8.64 -39.35
C SER A 552 23.67 -7.66 -39.79
N ARG A 553 23.92 -6.59 -39.02
CA ARG A 553 25.18 -5.85 -39.12
C ARG A 553 26.27 -6.62 -38.38
N ILE A 554 26.87 -7.59 -39.07
CA ILE A 554 28.08 -8.28 -38.64
C ILE A 554 29.24 -7.28 -38.72
N ASN A 555 29.70 -6.80 -37.56
CA ASN A 555 31.04 -6.26 -37.41
C ASN A 555 31.75 -7.12 -36.37
N THR A 556 32.50 -8.12 -36.83
CA THR A 556 33.47 -8.87 -36.02
C THR A 556 34.79 -8.89 -36.78
N PRO A 557 35.92 -8.50 -36.19
CA PRO A 557 37.23 -8.72 -36.80
C PRO A 557 37.75 -10.12 -36.47
N VAL A 558 38.42 -10.71 -37.48
CA VAL A 558 39.32 -11.88 -37.47
C VAL A 558 38.68 -13.27 -37.72
N PRO A 559 39.14 -14.02 -38.74
CA PRO A 559 38.64 -15.35 -39.10
C PRO A 559 39.45 -16.48 -38.42
N SER A 560 38.78 -17.48 -37.86
CA SER A 560 39.38 -18.79 -37.59
C SER A 560 39.05 -19.74 -38.74
N LYS A 561 40.11 -20.20 -39.41
CA LYS A 561 40.07 -21.34 -40.33
C LYS A 561 39.72 -22.60 -39.55
N HIS A 562 38.62 -23.26 -39.87
CA HIS A 562 38.55 -24.72 -39.89
C HIS A 562 37.38 -25.18 -40.77
N THR A 563 37.74 -25.74 -41.93
CA THR A 563 36.91 -26.57 -42.80
C THR A 563 36.80 -27.97 -42.20
N SER A 564 35.59 -28.50 -42.10
CA SER A 564 35.33 -29.94 -42.15
C SER A 564 33.89 -30.19 -42.58
N ASP A 565 33.76 -30.69 -43.79
CA ASP A 565 32.56 -31.26 -44.41
C ASP A 565 31.93 -32.32 -43.51
N PHE A 566 30.61 -32.31 -43.33
CA PHE A 566 29.83 -33.55 -43.21
C PHE A 566 28.41 -33.34 -43.74
N SER A 567 28.13 -34.12 -44.78
CA SER A 567 26.89 -34.24 -45.54
C SER A 567 25.75 -34.85 -44.72
N SER A 568 24.54 -34.41 -45.05
CA SER A 568 23.24 -34.92 -44.64
C SER A 568 23.05 -36.43 -44.88
N THR A 569 22.50 -37.13 -43.89
CA THR A 569 21.86 -38.43 -44.07
C THR A 569 20.49 -38.45 -43.41
N SER A 570 19.51 -38.80 -44.24
CA SER A 570 18.09 -38.97 -43.99
C SER A 570 17.75 -40.21 -43.15
N LEU A 571 16.59 -40.13 -42.48
CA LEU A 571 15.90 -41.15 -41.71
C LEU A 571 15.75 -42.50 -42.44
N PRO A 572 15.64 -43.64 -41.71
CA PRO A 572 15.09 -44.87 -42.26
C PRO A 572 13.63 -45.13 -41.82
N ASP A 573 12.91 -45.72 -42.78
CA ASP A 573 11.52 -46.15 -42.76
C ASP A 573 11.14 -47.21 -41.72
N VAL A 574 9.86 -47.18 -41.38
CA VAL A 574 9.10 -48.13 -40.58
C VAL A 574 8.83 -49.40 -41.41
N THR A 575 9.25 -50.56 -40.91
CA THR A 575 8.78 -51.88 -41.40
C THR A 575 7.95 -52.59 -40.34
N VAL A 576 6.70 -52.84 -40.72
CA VAL A 576 5.69 -53.67 -40.06
C VAL A 576 6.13 -55.14 -40.05
N HIS A 577 6.00 -55.81 -38.90
CA HIS A 577 5.96 -57.27 -38.84
C HIS A 577 4.70 -57.73 -38.09
N ASP A 578 3.74 -58.24 -38.84
CA ASP A 578 2.70 -59.15 -38.35
C ASP A 578 3.30 -60.51 -38.03
N ARG A 579 2.92 -61.08 -36.89
CA ARG A 579 2.80 -62.53 -36.71
C ARG A 579 1.41 -62.84 -36.16
N GLN A 580 0.73 -63.62 -36.99
CA GLN A 580 -0.58 -64.21 -36.88
C GLN A 580 -0.75 -65.13 -35.67
N LEU A 581 -2.01 -65.27 -35.25
CA LEU A 581 -2.68 -66.57 -35.29
C LEU A 581 -3.51 -66.64 -36.58
#